data_AF-A0A932S0G3-F1
#
_entry.id   AF-A0A932S0G3-F1
#
_cell.length_a   1.000
_cell.length_b   1.000
_cell.length_c   1.000
_cell.angle_alpha   90.00
_cell.angle_beta   90.00
_cell.angle_gamma   90.00
#
_symmetry.space_group_name_H-M   'P 1'
#
loop_
_entity.id
_entity.type
_entity.pdbx_description
1 polymer ?
#
loop_
_entity_poly.entity_id
_entity_poly.type
_entity_poly.pdbx_seq_one_letter_code
_entity_poly.pdbx_strand_id
1 'polypeptide(L)'
;MTMKIYAGDFALIRQPLLHMALFTNWQAAQQSPDSKQSQIHHEQFVLEQFEQPLLDEALYISSPTLHQRLAELRQSQGHVAQDDSENRKLVASLAKFLSRAAFRCTPFGLFAQVKLARYGDGDVQSGATPSIRRGIFLDSGIEARLVEQALTNHSLREQLMWQISTTAFVVGQHISYVDWVYQRLSHRQYRAVELVVTEALLQVRSLCQQAREFASIAGLMAQALNVDPQDAKVFLHRLGRVDILF
;
A
#
# COMPACT_ATOMS: atom_id res chain seq x y z
N MET A 1 3.40 17.62 29.89
CA MET A 1 4.66 17.81 29.13
C MET A 1 4.31 18.50 27.82
N THR A 2 4.75 19.74 27.62
CA THR A 2 4.49 20.51 26.39
C THR A 2 5.56 20.14 25.37
N MET A 3 5.21 19.30 24.39
CA MET A 3 6.14 18.90 23.33
C MET A 3 6.43 20.12 22.44
N LYS A 4 7.68 20.60 22.44
CA LYS A 4 8.11 21.68 21.54
C LYS A 4 8.35 21.09 20.15
N ILE A 5 7.69 21.64 19.14
CA ILE A 5 7.90 21.30 17.74
C ILE A 5 8.98 22.22 17.19
N TYR A 6 10.05 21.64 16.63
CA TYR A 6 11.12 22.38 15.96
C TYR A 6 10.93 22.31 14.45
N ALA A 7 11.46 23.31 13.73
CA ALA A 7 11.58 23.22 12.28
C ALA A 7 12.52 22.06 11.91
N GLY A 8 12.16 21.29 10.88
CA GLY A 8 13.01 20.23 10.37
C GLY A 8 14.24 20.79 9.65
N ASP A 9 15.39 20.16 9.83
CA ASP A 9 16.64 20.42 9.09
C ASP A 9 16.67 19.71 7.73
N PHE A 10 15.52 19.22 7.25
CA PHE A 10 15.40 18.41 6.05
C PHE A 10 14.13 18.71 5.25
N ALA A 11 14.16 18.33 3.98
CA ALA A 11 13.05 18.39 3.05
C ALA A 11 12.91 17.06 2.28
N LEU A 12 11.67 16.74 1.92
CA LEU A 12 11.37 15.60 1.06
C LEU A 12 11.24 16.08 -0.39
N ILE A 13 12.20 15.75 -1.24
CA ILE A 13 12.12 16.04 -2.67
C ILE A 13 11.38 14.90 -3.35
N ARG A 14 10.37 15.26 -4.14
CA ARG A 14 9.63 14.32 -4.98
C ARG A 14 9.90 14.67 -6.44
N GLN A 15 10.39 13.70 -7.21
CA GLN A 15 10.81 13.91 -8.59
C GLN A 15 10.11 12.90 -9.50
N PRO A 16 9.53 13.31 -10.64
CA PRO A 16 9.03 12.37 -11.64
C PRO A 16 10.14 11.44 -12.14
N LEU A 17 9.76 10.26 -12.64
CA LEU A 17 10.71 9.27 -13.18
C LEU A 17 11.45 9.83 -14.41
N LEU A 18 10.73 10.53 -15.29
CA LEU A 18 11.25 11.08 -16.53
C LEU A 18 11.49 12.58 -16.42
N HIS A 19 12.44 13.07 -17.19
CA HIS A 19 12.65 14.50 -17.35
C HIS A 19 11.65 15.08 -18.36
N MET A 20 11.13 16.28 -18.09
CA MET A 20 10.20 16.96 -19.01
C MET A 20 10.80 17.22 -20.40
N ALA A 21 12.13 17.24 -20.50
CA ALA A 21 12.84 17.40 -21.77
C ALA A 21 12.47 16.33 -22.80
N LEU A 22 12.02 15.15 -22.38
CA LEU A 22 11.52 14.13 -23.29
C LEU A 22 10.43 14.68 -24.23
N PHE A 23 9.48 15.44 -23.67
CA PHE A 23 8.37 16.01 -24.43
C PHE A 23 8.78 17.22 -25.26
N THR A 24 9.64 18.10 -24.72
CA THR A 24 10.11 19.27 -25.47
C THR A 24 10.98 18.86 -26.65
N ASN A 25 11.82 17.84 -26.49
CA ASN A 25 12.65 17.29 -27.57
C ASN A 25 11.80 16.64 -28.65
N TRP A 26 10.79 15.87 -28.25
CA TRP A 26 9.84 15.28 -29.19
C TRP A 26 9.08 16.35 -29.98
N GLN A 27 8.56 17.38 -29.32
CA GLN A 27 7.85 18.48 -29.99
C GLN A 27 8.77 19.22 -30.97
N ALA A 28 10.02 19.49 -30.58
CA ALA A 28 11.00 20.13 -31.46
C ALA A 28 11.33 19.26 -32.69
N ALA A 29 11.45 17.95 -32.52
CA ALA A 29 11.73 17.01 -33.62
C ALA A 29 10.60 16.98 -34.67
N GLN A 30 9.34 17.15 -34.26
CA GLN A 30 8.19 17.21 -35.17
C GLN A 30 8.15 18.49 -36.03
N GLN A 31 8.83 19.55 -35.59
CA GLN A 31 8.89 20.84 -36.30
C GLN A 31 10.08 20.92 -37.27
N SER A 32 10.96 19.92 -37.29
CA SER A 32 12.16 19.92 -38.13
C SER A 32 11.84 19.53 -39.59
N PRO A 33 12.33 20.28 -40.60
CA PRO A 33 12.03 20.02 -42.01
C PRO A 33 12.73 18.78 -42.62
N ASP A 34 13.61 18.08 -41.90
CA ASP A 34 14.30 16.88 -42.39
C ASP A 34 13.44 15.59 -42.25
N SER A 35 13.20 14.94 -43.40
CA SER A 35 12.08 14.05 -43.70
C SER A 35 12.23 12.58 -43.27
N LYS A 36 12.76 12.29 -42.07
CA LYS A 36 12.68 10.95 -41.47
C LYS A 36 12.15 10.93 -40.03
N GLN A 37 12.33 12.00 -39.27
CA GLN A 37 11.82 12.13 -37.89
C GLN A 37 10.53 12.95 -37.81
N SER A 38 10.25 13.76 -38.83
CA SER A 38 9.08 14.63 -38.95
C SER A 38 7.75 13.88 -39.20
N GLN A 39 7.77 12.55 -39.23
CA GLN A 39 6.57 11.71 -39.43
C GLN A 39 6.43 10.59 -38.39
N ILE A 40 7.06 10.70 -37.21
CA ILE A 40 6.73 9.77 -36.12
C ILE A 40 5.32 10.11 -35.63
N HIS A 41 4.36 9.24 -35.92
CA HIS A 41 2.98 9.35 -35.43
C HIS A 41 2.99 9.42 -33.89
N HIS A 42 2.11 10.25 -33.32
CA HIS A 42 2.03 10.46 -31.87
C HIS A 42 1.89 9.14 -31.10
N GLU A 43 1.16 8.20 -31.68
CA GLU A 43 0.96 6.86 -31.13
C GLU A 43 2.25 6.05 -31.06
N GLN A 44 3.05 6.09 -32.13
CA GLN A 44 4.30 5.35 -32.23
C GLN A 44 5.32 5.87 -31.20
N PHE A 45 5.43 7.19 -31.05
CA PHE A 45 6.29 7.78 -30.02
C PHE A 45 5.94 7.28 -28.61
N VAL A 46 4.64 7.22 -28.28
CA VAL A 46 4.17 6.74 -26.98
C VAL A 46 4.55 5.27 -26.78
N LEU A 47 4.33 4.42 -27.78
CA LEU A 47 4.66 2.98 -27.71
C LEU A 47 6.15 2.74 -27.50
N GLU A 48 7.01 3.49 -28.20
CA GLU A 48 8.48 3.42 -28.09
C GLU A 48 8.97 3.78 -26.68
N GLN A 49 8.31 4.70 -25.98
CA GLN A 49 8.73 5.02 -24.61
C GLN A 49 8.59 3.83 -23.66
N PHE A 50 7.58 2.98 -23.87
CA PHE A 50 7.38 1.78 -23.05
C PHE A 50 8.28 0.61 -23.46
N GLU A 51 9.17 0.76 -24.43
CA GLU A 51 10.25 -0.21 -24.66
C GLU A 51 11.40 -0.05 -23.64
N GLN A 52 11.45 1.09 -22.95
CA GLN A 52 12.40 1.33 -21.87
C GLN A 52 12.05 0.45 -20.66
N PRO A 53 12.98 -0.38 -20.14
CA PRO A 53 12.68 -1.33 -19.06
C PRO A 53 12.06 -0.69 -17.81
N LEU A 54 12.48 0.53 -17.46
CA LEU A 54 11.94 1.24 -16.30
C LEU A 54 10.48 1.65 -16.47
N LEU A 55 10.07 2.05 -17.68
CA LEU A 55 8.69 2.44 -17.96
C LEU A 55 7.78 1.23 -18.14
N ASP A 56 8.30 0.17 -18.77
CA ASP A 56 7.60 -1.11 -18.90
C ASP A 56 7.32 -1.71 -17.50
N GLU A 57 8.32 -1.77 -16.63
CA GLU A 57 8.17 -2.21 -15.23
C GLU A 57 7.21 -1.29 -14.45
N ALA A 58 7.32 0.03 -14.59
CA ALA A 58 6.42 0.97 -13.94
C ALA A 58 4.96 0.76 -14.36
N LEU A 59 4.72 0.46 -15.63
CA LEU A 59 3.41 0.14 -16.17
C LEU A 59 2.89 -1.19 -15.62
N TYR A 60 3.72 -2.23 -15.64
CA TYR A 60 3.39 -3.55 -15.11
C TYR A 60 2.91 -3.48 -13.66
N ILE A 61 3.66 -2.78 -12.80
CA ILE A 61 3.33 -2.64 -11.37
C ILE A 61 2.06 -1.80 -11.17
N SER A 62 1.90 -0.73 -11.94
CA SER A 62 0.81 0.24 -11.71
C SER A 62 -0.51 -0.16 -12.35
N SER A 63 -0.47 -0.95 -13.44
CA SER A 63 -1.65 -1.34 -14.20
C SER A 63 -1.39 -2.63 -15.01
N PRO A 64 -1.41 -3.81 -14.36
CA PRO A 64 -1.13 -5.10 -15.02
C PRO A 64 -2.01 -5.37 -16.25
N THR A 65 -3.28 -4.97 -16.20
CA THR A 65 -4.23 -5.12 -17.31
C THR A 65 -3.82 -4.31 -18.54
N LEU A 66 -3.37 -3.06 -18.34
CA LEU A 66 -2.90 -2.19 -19.42
C LEU A 66 -1.58 -2.69 -20.01
N HIS A 67 -0.68 -3.17 -19.14
CA HIS A 67 0.57 -3.81 -19.57
C HIS A 67 0.31 -5.06 -20.42
N GLN A 68 -0.65 -5.92 -20.01
CA GLN A 68 -1.04 -7.07 -20.80
C GLN A 68 -1.57 -6.68 -22.18
N ARG A 69 -2.43 -5.65 -22.26
CA ARG A 69 -2.93 -5.13 -23.55
C ARG A 69 -1.82 -4.60 -24.45
N LEU A 70 -0.81 -3.95 -23.89
CA LEU A 70 0.39 -3.54 -24.63
C LEU A 70 1.17 -4.75 -25.15
N ALA A 71 1.32 -5.81 -24.35
CA ALA A 71 1.96 -7.05 -24.77
C ALA A 71 1.18 -7.74 -25.91
N GLU A 72 -0.15 -7.80 -25.82
CA GLU A 72 -1.03 -8.31 -26.89
C GLU A 72 -0.82 -7.54 -28.20
N LEU A 73 -0.79 -6.20 -28.15
CA LEU A 73 -0.53 -5.34 -29.32
C LEU A 73 0.86 -5.60 -29.94
N ARG A 74 1.90 -5.80 -29.11
CA ARG A 74 3.26 -6.11 -29.58
C ARG A 74 3.31 -7.45 -30.31
N GLN A 75 2.55 -8.44 -29.84
CA GLN A 75 2.46 -9.76 -30.47
C GLN A 75 1.71 -9.74 -31.81
N SER A 76 0.74 -8.84 -32.00
CA SER A 76 -0.02 -8.68 -33.24
C SER A 76 0.68 -7.85 -34.33
N GLN A 77 2.02 -7.82 -34.35
CA GLN A 77 2.87 -7.03 -35.26
C GLN A 77 2.81 -5.50 -35.07
N GLY A 78 2.39 -4.99 -33.91
CA GLY A 78 2.72 -3.65 -33.42
C GLY A 78 2.11 -2.44 -34.16
N HIS A 79 1.30 -2.65 -35.20
CA HIS A 79 0.70 -1.55 -35.95
C HIS A 79 -0.67 -1.20 -35.39
N VAL A 80 -0.80 0.03 -34.89
CA VAL A 80 -2.09 0.64 -34.60
C VAL A 80 -2.73 1.03 -35.94
N ALA A 81 -3.63 0.20 -36.45
CA ALA A 81 -4.45 0.60 -37.59
C ALA A 81 -5.26 1.85 -37.22
N GLN A 82 -5.31 2.85 -38.10
CA GLN A 82 -6.00 4.14 -37.84
C GLN A 82 -7.49 3.96 -37.49
N ASP A 83 -8.12 2.90 -37.98
CA ASP A 83 -9.53 2.58 -37.73
C ASP A 83 -9.78 1.77 -36.45
N ASP A 84 -8.74 1.31 -35.76
CA ASP A 84 -8.90 0.52 -34.54
C ASP A 84 -9.13 1.43 -33.32
N SER A 85 -10.40 1.60 -32.96
CA SER A 85 -10.86 2.38 -31.80
C SER A 85 -10.28 1.89 -30.48
N GLU A 86 -10.06 0.58 -30.33
CA GLU A 86 -9.55 0.01 -29.07
C GLU A 86 -8.05 0.28 -28.91
N ASN A 87 -7.28 0.18 -30.00
CA ASN A 87 -5.85 0.52 -29.96
C ASN A 87 -5.61 2.02 -29.68
N ARG A 88 -6.47 2.91 -30.20
CA ARG A 88 -6.40 4.34 -29.85
C ARG A 88 -6.69 4.59 -28.37
N LYS A 89 -7.64 3.88 -27.76
CA LYS A 89 -7.90 3.97 -26.31
C LYS A 89 -6.74 3.45 -25.47
N LEU A 90 -6.10 2.35 -25.91
CA LEU A 90 -4.89 1.81 -25.30
C LEU A 90 -3.77 2.85 -25.32
N VAL A 91 -3.44 3.40 -26.49
CA VAL A 91 -2.40 4.43 -26.64
C VAL A 91 -2.72 5.68 -25.84
N ALA A 92 -3.97 6.16 -25.85
CA ALA A 92 -4.38 7.29 -25.02
C ALA A 92 -4.19 7.02 -23.52
N SER A 93 -4.37 5.77 -23.07
CA SER A 93 -4.11 5.36 -21.69
C SER A 93 -2.62 5.31 -21.39
N LEU A 94 -1.80 4.79 -22.30
CA LEU A 94 -0.34 4.81 -22.20
C LEU A 94 0.21 6.23 -22.15
N ALA A 95 -0.32 7.14 -22.98
CA ALA A 95 0.07 8.56 -22.99
C ALA A 95 -0.21 9.24 -21.64
N LYS A 96 -1.30 8.89 -20.94
CA LYS A 96 -1.57 9.38 -19.57
C LYS A 96 -0.51 8.91 -18.58
N PHE A 97 -0.07 7.65 -18.69
CA PHE A 97 1.02 7.13 -17.85
C PHE A 97 2.37 7.77 -18.17
N LEU A 98 2.67 7.98 -19.45
CA LEU A 98 3.88 8.68 -19.87
C LEU A 98 3.91 10.14 -19.38
N SER A 99 2.78 10.85 -19.52
CA SER A 99 2.61 12.19 -18.97
C SER A 99 2.79 12.20 -17.44
N ARG A 100 2.21 11.22 -16.74
CA ARG A 100 2.42 11.05 -15.29
C ARG A 100 3.90 10.89 -14.95
N ALA A 101 4.62 10.06 -15.70
CA ALA A 101 6.03 9.76 -15.49
C ALA A 101 6.92 11.00 -15.62
N ALA A 102 6.54 12.00 -16.43
CA ALA A 102 7.34 13.20 -16.68
C ALA A 102 6.90 14.43 -15.88
N PHE A 103 5.60 14.59 -15.59
CA PHE A 103 5.07 15.84 -15.04
C PHE A 103 4.53 15.73 -13.61
N ARG A 104 4.25 14.52 -13.10
CA ARG A 104 3.61 14.36 -11.79
C ARG A 104 4.57 13.80 -10.75
N CYS A 105 4.97 14.65 -9.81
CA CYS A 105 5.85 14.26 -8.71
C CYS A 105 5.15 13.47 -7.58
N THR A 106 3.86 13.14 -7.68
CA THR A 106 3.16 12.35 -6.64
C THR A 106 3.61 10.87 -6.71
N PRO A 107 4.29 10.33 -5.66
CA PRO A 107 4.78 8.95 -5.65
C PRO A 107 3.64 7.95 -5.89
N PHE A 108 3.79 7.10 -6.89
CA PHE A 108 2.83 6.06 -7.25
C PHE A 108 3.51 5.04 -8.15
N GLY A 109 3.46 3.76 -7.77
CA GLY A 109 4.22 2.71 -8.45
C GLY A 109 5.69 3.10 -8.56
N LEU A 110 6.21 3.07 -9.79
CA LEU A 110 7.59 3.46 -10.10
C LEU A 110 7.69 4.77 -10.89
N PHE A 111 6.61 5.56 -11.00
CA PHE A 111 6.57 6.77 -11.84
C PHE A 111 7.15 8.04 -11.21
N ALA A 112 7.52 7.99 -9.93
CA ALA A 112 8.20 9.08 -9.24
C ALA A 112 9.07 8.54 -8.11
N GLN A 113 10.15 9.25 -7.84
CA GLN A 113 11.11 8.95 -6.79
C GLN A 113 11.03 9.97 -5.65
N VAL A 114 11.49 9.54 -4.48
CA VAL A 114 11.56 10.35 -3.27
C VAL A 114 13.01 10.43 -2.82
N LYS A 115 13.47 11.64 -2.49
CA LYS A 115 14.82 11.91 -2.00
C LYS A 115 14.72 12.74 -0.72
N LEU A 116 15.65 12.49 0.20
CA LEU A 116 15.85 13.32 1.38
C LEU A 116 16.87 14.40 1.02
N ALA A 117 16.53 15.66 1.27
CA ALA A 117 17.44 16.79 1.24
C ALA A 117 17.62 17.34 2.64
N ARG A 118 18.78 17.88 2.96
CA ARG A 118 19.06 18.55 4.24
C ARG A 118 19.48 19.99 3.96
N TYR A 119 19.10 20.90 4.85
CA TYR A 119 19.56 22.28 4.77
C TYR A 119 21.02 22.34 5.21
N GLY A 120 21.83 23.11 4.48
CA GLY A 120 23.23 23.36 4.78
C GLY A 120 23.65 24.69 4.16
N ASP A 121 24.81 25.19 4.56
CA ASP A 121 25.35 26.45 4.05
C ASP A 121 26.01 26.20 2.67
N GLY A 122 25.54 26.90 1.63
CA GLY A 122 26.13 26.85 0.28
C GLY A 122 25.16 26.39 -0.82
N ASP A 123 25.71 26.18 -2.02
CA ASP A 123 24.94 25.75 -3.20
C ASP A 123 24.43 24.31 -3.07
N VAL A 124 23.35 24.01 -3.78
CA VAL A 124 22.75 22.67 -3.85
C VAL A 124 23.78 21.66 -4.35
N GLN A 125 24.28 20.83 -3.44
CA GLN A 125 25.13 19.69 -3.79
C GLN A 125 24.26 18.51 -4.18
N SER A 126 24.18 18.21 -5.47
CA SER A 126 23.70 16.89 -5.90
C SER A 126 24.78 15.88 -5.55
N GLY A 127 24.63 15.18 -4.41
CA GLY A 127 25.44 13.99 -4.15
C GLY A 127 25.37 13.04 -5.34
N ALA A 128 26.40 12.21 -5.54
CA ALA A 128 26.43 11.20 -6.60
C ALA A 128 25.07 10.51 -6.68
N THR A 129 24.43 10.52 -7.85
CA THR A 129 23.06 10.01 -8.04
C THR A 129 22.98 8.61 -7.43
N PRO A 130 22.34 8.45 -6.24
CA PRO A 130 22.28 7.15 -5.62
C PRO A 130 21.52 6.23 -6.57
N SER A 131 21.91 4.97 -6.66
CA SER A 131 21.10 3.98 -7.37
C SER A 131 19.68 4.01 -6.80
N ILE A 132 18.68 4.00 -7.68
CA ILE A 132 17.28 4.00 -7.29
C ILE A 132 17.04 2.76 -6.42
N ARG A 133 16.67 2.97 -5.15
CA ARG A 133 16.26 1.89 -4.25
C ARG A 133 14.75 1.70 -4.32
N ARG A 134 14.32 0.46 -4.49
CA ARG A 134 12.90 0.08 -4.50
C ARG A 134 12.45 -0.24 -3.07
N GLY A 135 11.39 0.42 -2.61
CA GLY A 135 10.65 0.02 -1.40
C GLY A 135 9.51 -0.89 -1.80
N ILE A 136 9.69 -2.20 -1.67
CA ILE A 136 8.71 -3.20 -2.06
C ILE A 136 8.04 -3.73 -0.80
N PHE A 137 6.72 -3.61 -0.76
CA PHE A 137 5.89 -4.11 0.34
C PHE A 137 4.82 -5.02 -0.22
N LEU A 138 4.38 -5.99 0.59
CA LEU A 138 3.21 -6.78 0.26
C LEU A 138 1.98 -5.86 0.24
N ASP A 139 1.01 -6.15 -0.63
CA ASP A 139 -0.29 -5.49 -0.57
C ASP A 139 -0.90 -5.68 0.81
N SER A 140 -1.28 -4.58 1.48
CA SER A 140 -1.77 -4.62 2.86
C SER A 140 -3.08 -5.41 3.01
N GLY A 141 -3.86 -5.54 1.94
CA GLY A 141 -5.03 -6.41 1.88
C GLY A 141 -4.65 -7.90 1.80
N ILE A 142 -3.60 -8.26 1.06
CA ILE A 142 -3.03 -9.61 1.08
C ILE A 142 -2.45 -9.92 2.46
N GLU A 143 -1.64 -9.03 3.02
CA GLU A 143 -1.04 -9.21 4.36
C GLU A 143 -2.10 -9.47 5.42
N ALA A 144 -3.14 -8.63 5.50
CA ALA A 144 -4.23 -8.79 6.44
C ALA A 144 -4.93 -10.15 6.30
N ARG A 145 -5.23 -10.59 5.07
CA ARG A 145 -5.87 -11.90 4.82
C ARG A 145 -4.98 -13.08 5.21
N LEU A 146 -3.67 -12.97 5.01
CA LEU A 146 -2.73 -14.01 5.45
C LEU A 146 -2.73 -14.12 6.98
N VAL A 147 -2.74 -12.99 7.69
CA VAL A 147 -2.84 -12.95 9.14
C VAL A 147 -4.17 -13.54 9.60
N GLU A 148 -5.31 -13.09 9.06
CA GLU A 148 -6.65 -13.62 9.37
C GLU A 148 -6.71 -15.15 9.17
N GLN A 149 -6.18 -15.64 8.06
CA GLN A 149 -6.15 -17.07 7.76
C GLN A 149 -5.24 -17.83 8.74
N ALA A 150 -4.06 -17.30 9.06
CA ALA A 150 -3.16 -17.90 10.05
C ALA A 150 -3.81 -17.96 11.44
N LEU A 151 -4.53 -16.90 11.81
CA LEU A 151 -5.32 -16.84 13.04
C LEU A 151 -6.52 -17.78 13.03
N THR A 152 -6.83 -18.57 12.00
CA THR A 152 -7.81 -19.66 12.14
C THR A 152 -7.24 -20.85 12.93
N ASN A 153 -5.91 -20.98 13.00
CA ASN A 153 -5.22 -22.05 13.70
C ASN A 153 -4.96 -21.66 15.18
N HIS A 154 -5.61 -22.35 16.11
CA HIS A 154 -5.44 -22.10 17.54
C HIS A 154 -3.99 -22.27 18.02
N SER A 155 -3.24 -23.24 17.49
CA SER A 155 -1.84 -23.45 17.87
C SER A 155 -0.93 -22.28 17.48
N LEU A 156 -1.28 -21.54 16.41
CA LEU A 156 -0.58 -20.31 16.04
C LEU A 156 -0.98 -19.16 16.97
N ARG A 157 -2.27 -19.01 17.28
CA ARG A 157 -2.75 -18.00 18.25
C ARG A 157 -2.04 -18.09 19.60
N GLU A 158 -1.81 -19.31 20.07
CA GLU A 158 -1.18 -19.57 21.38
C GLU A 158 0.30 -19.14 21.43
N GLN A 159 0.95 -18.93 20.28
CA GLN A 159 2.34 -18.47 20.17
C GLN A 159 2.47 -16.95 20.03
N LEU A 160 1.35 -16.23 19.91
CA LEU A 160 1.33 -14.79 19.66
C LEU A 160 1.15 -13.98 20.96
N MET A 161 1.50 -12.71 20.85
CA MET A 161 1.18 -11.68 21.83
C MET A 161 -0.16 -11.06 21.47
N TRP A 162 -1.00 -10.81 22.48
CA TRP A 162 -2.34 -10.26 22.30
C TRP A 162 -2.52 -9.01 23.14
N GLN A 163 -3.23 -8.04 22.58
CA GLN A 163 -3.68 -6.82 23.25
C GLN A 163 -5.14 -6.54 22.94
N ILE A 164 -5.83 -5.81 23.80
CA ILE A 164 -7.21 -5.39 23.56
C ILE A 164 -7.27 -4.25 22.54
N SER A 165 -8.27 -4.28 21.65
CA SER A 165 -8.55 -3.23 20.65
C SER A 165 -8.38 -1.84 21.25
N THR A 166 -7.55 -1.00 20.62
CA THR A 166 -7.34 0.39 21.05
C THR A 166 -8.61 1.24 20.91
N THR A 167 -9.61 0.74 20.20
CA THR A 167 -10.92 1.36 20.08
C THR A 167 -11.90 0.90 21.14
N ALA A 168 -11.52 -0.03 22.03
CA ALA A 168 -12.40 -0.58 23.05
C ALA A 168 -12.55 0.36 24.25
N PHE A 169 -13.79 0.68 24.60
CA PHE A 169 -14.14 1.47 25.78
C PHE A 169 -15.41 0.92 26.45
N VAL A 170 -15.58 1.20 27.74
CA VAL A 170 -16.77 0.77 28.49
C VAL A 170 -17.85 1.84 28.40
N VAL A 171 -19.08 1.40 28.11
CA VAL A 171 -20.29 2.21 28.10
C VAL A 171 -21.37 1.48 28.89
N GLY A 172 -21.65 1.98 30.10
CA GLY A 172 -22.62 1.33 31.01
C GLY A 172 -22.22 -0.12 31.31
N GLN A 173 -23.04 -1.06 30.86
CA GLN A 173 -22.83 -2.50 31.04
C GLN A 173 -22.21 -3.18 29.80
N HIS A 174 -21.66 -2.41 28.85
CA HIS A 174 -21.07 -2.94 27.63
C HIS A 174 -19.63 -2.49 27.43
N ILE A 175 -18.85 -3.29 26.72
CA ILE A 175 -17.60 -2.88 26.07
C ILE A 175 -17.93 -2.68 24.60
N SER A 176 -17.76 -1.46 24.11
CA SER A 176 -17.95 -1.09 22.72
C SER A 176 -16.59 -0.90 22.04
N TYR A 177 -16.44 -1.40 20.82
CA TYR A 177 -15.24 -1.21 19.99
C TYR A 177 -15.60 -1.18 18.51
N VAL A 178 -14.66 -0.75 17.68
CA VAL A 178 -14.80 -0.76 16.23
C VAL A 178 -14.09 -1.98 15.68
N ASP A 179 -14.85 -2.79 14.95
CA ASP A 179 -14.39 -3.94 14.21
C ASP A 179 -14.50 -3.66 12.70
N TRP A 180 -13.86 -4.47 11.86
CA TRP A 180 -14.02 -4.44 10.42
C TRP A 180 -14.29 -5.83 9.85
N VAL A 181 -14.94 -5.86 8.69
CA VAL A 181 -15.05 -7.06 7.86
C VAL A 181 -14.78 -6.72 6.41
N TYR A 182 -14.09 -7.61 5.69
CA TYR A 182 -13.91 -7.46 4.26
C TYR A 182 -15.19 -7.83 3.51
N GLN A 183 -15.81 -6.86 2.83
CA GLN A 183 -16.80 -7.16 1.80
C GLN A 183 -16.09 -7.37 0.46
N ARG A 184 -16.45 -8.46 -0.25
CA ARG A 184 -16.04 -8.77 -1.65
C ARG A 184 -14.62 -8.31 -1.97
N LEU A 185 -13.62 -9.03 -1.46
CA LEU A 185 -12.20 -9.00 -1.83
C LEU A 185 -11.41 -7.67 -1.73
N SER A 186 -12.00 -6.51 -1.40
CA SER A 186 -11.19 -5.27 -1.30
C SER A 186 -11.66 -4.17 -0.36
N HIS A 187 -12.92 -4.12 0.07
CA HIS A 187 -13.40 -3.00 0.91
C HIS A 187 -13.66 -3.43 2.36
N ARG A 188 -13.02 -2.74 3.31
CA ARG A 188 -13.30 -2.88 4.74
C ARG A 188 -14.60 -2.14 5.08
N GLN A 189 -15.58 -2.86 5.61
CA GLN A 189 -16.74 -2.27 6.25
C GLN A 189 -16.50 -2.26 7.75
N TYR A 190 -16.55 -1.07 8.34
CA TYR A 190 -16.44 -0.90 9.79
C TYR A 190 -17.81 -1.10 10.45
N ARG A 191 -17.82 -1.74 11.61
CA ARG A 191 -19.00 -1.93 12.45
C ARG A 191 -18.67 -1.64 13.90
N ALA A 192 -19.60 -1.03 14.62
CA ALA A 192 -19.55 -0.99 16.06
C ALA A 192 -19.96 -2.36 16.60
N VAL A 193 -19.18 -2.91 17.53
CA VAL A 193 -19.50 -4.15 18.24
C VAL A 193 -19.64 -3.82 19.71
N GLU A 194 -20.68 -4.36 20.33
CA GLU A 194 -20.95 -4.21 21.76
C GLU A 194 -20.99 -5.60 22.39
N LEU A 195 -20.18 -5.78 23.44
CA LEU A 195 -20.17 -7.00 24.26
C LEU A 195 -20.66 -6.65 25.65
N VAL A 196 -21.58 -7.44 26.19
CA VAL A 196 -21.99 -7.30 27.60
C VAL A 196 -20.77 -7.54 28.49
N VAL A 197 -20.54 -6.64 29.44
CA VAL A 197 -19.45 -6.74 30.41
C VAL A 197 -19.63 -8.00 31.26
N THR A 198 -18.59 -8.82 31.30
CA THR A 198 -18.48 -9.97 32.21
C THR A 198 -17.18 -9.84 33.02
N GLU A 199 -17.10 -10.54 34.14
CA GLU A 199 -15.85 -10.60 34.93
C GLU A 199 -14.67 -11.07 34.06
N ALA A 200 -14.89 -12.07 33.21
CA ALA A 200 -13.87 -12.55 32.28
C ALA A 200 -13.40 -11.48 31.29
N LEU A 201 -14.31 -10.69 30.72
CA LEU A 201 -13.96 -9.58 29.82
C LEU A 201 -13.21 -8.45 30.54
N LEU A 202 -13.58 -8.14 31.79
CA LEU A 202 -12.87 -7.16 32.60
C LEU A 202 -11.44 -7.62 32.92
N GLN A 203 -11.25 -8.91 33.21
CA GLN A 203 -9.92 -9.48 33.39
C GLN A 203 -9.08 -9.38 32.13
N VAL A 204 -9.63 -9.77 30.96
CA VAL A 204 -8.95 -9.61 29.67
C VAL A 204 -8.55 -8.16 29.43
N ARG A 205 -9.50 -7.22 29.61
CA ARG A 205 -9.22 -5.80 29.43
C ARG A 205 -8.07 -5.32 30.32
N SER A 206 -8.05 -5.72 31.59
CA SER A 206 -6.99 -5.35 32.53
C SER A 206 -5.64 -5.93 32.12
N LEU A 207 -5.60 -7.21 31.76
CA LEU A 207 -4.38 -7.95 31.44
C LEU A 207 -3.76 -7.56 30.09
N CYS A 208 -4.60 -7.14 29.14
CA CYS A 208 -4.26 -6.92 27.74
C CYS A 208 -4.25 -5.44 27.33
N GLN A 209 -4.12 -4.48 28.28
CA GLN A 209 -3.86 -3.07 27.94
C GLN A 209 -2.53 -2.88 27.18
N GLN A 210 -1.63 -3.84 27.34
CA GLN A 210 -0.39 -3.97 26.57
C GLN A 210 -0.30 -5.41 26.04
N ALA A 211 0.50 -5.61 25.00
CA ALA A 211 0.71 -6.91 24.39
C ALA A 211 1.23 -7.93 25.42
N ARG A 212 0.55 -9.08 25.53
CA ARG A 212 0.89 -10.17 26.47
C ARG A 212 0.76 -11.53 25.80
N GLU A 213 1.62 -12.47 26.19
CA GLU A 213 1.58 -13.85 25.70
C GLU A 213 0.24 -14.53 26.00
N PHE A 214 -0.31 -15.26 25.02
CA PHE A 214 -1.58 -15.98 25.17
C PHE A 214 -1.61 -16.88 26.41
N ALA A 215 -0.55 -17.67 26.63
CA ALA A 215 -0.45 -18.58 27.77
C ALA A 215 -0.48 -17.83 29.12
N SER A 216 0.16 -16.65 29.19
CA SER A 216 0.13 -15.80 30.38
C SER A 216 -1.28 -15.27 30.64
N ILE A 217 -1.98 -14.79 29.61
CA ILE A 217 -3.37 -14.32 29.74
C ILE A 217 -4.26 -15.46 30.25
N ALA A 218 -4.20 -16.64 29.62
CA ALA A 218 -5.01 -17.80 30.00
C ALA A 218 -4.77 -18.23 31.46
N GLY A 219 -3.50 -18.31 31.87
CA GLY A 219 -3.12 -18.70 33.23
C GLY A 219 -3.58 -17.69 34.29
N LEU A 220 -3.39 -16.40 34.04
CA LEU A 220 -3.82 -15.34 34.97
C LEU A 220 -5.34 -15.26 35.08
N MET A 221 -6.06 -15.46 33.95
CA MET A 221 -7.52 -15.53 33.97
C MET A 221 -8.04 -16.74 34.74
N ALA A 222 -7.44 -17.92 34.52
CA ALA A 222 -7.81 -19.14 35.21
C ALA A 222 -7.66 -18.99 36.73
N GLN A 223 -6.55 -18.39 37.18
CA GLN A 223 -6.31 -18.10 38.59
C GLN A 223 -7.30 -17.06 39.14
N ALA A 224 -7.50 -15.94 38.44
CA ALA A 224 -8.34 -14.84 38.92
C ALA A 224 -9.83 -15.21 39.01
N LEU A 225 -10.31 -16.07 38.11
CA LEU A 225 -11.71 -16.49 38.03
C LEU A 225 -11.96 -17.84 38.72
N ASN A 226 -10.90 -18.51 39.20
CA ASN A 226 -10.96 -19.86 39.78
C ASN A 226 -11.66 -20.88 38.85
N VAL A 227 -11.23 -20.91 37.58
CA VAL A 227 -11.75 -21.80 36.53
C VAL A 227 -10.67 -22.71 35.97
N ASP A 228 -11.07 -23.74 35.22
CA ASP A 228 -10.13 -24.63 34.54
C ASP A 228 -9.29 -23.84 33.51
N PRO A 229 -7.95 -24.05 33.44
CA PRO A 229 -7.09 -23.39 32.46
C PRO A 229 -7.53 -23.60 31.00
N GLN A 230 -8.12 -24.75 30.69
CA GLN A 230 -8.64 -25.05 29.36
C GLN A 230 -9.87 -24.21 29.03
N ASP A 231 -10.75 -23.95 30.00
CA ASP A 231 -11.90 -23.06 29.82
C ASP A 231 -11.45 -21.63 29.53
N ALA A 232 -10.42 -21.13 30.24
CA ALA A 232 -9.83 -19.82 29.97
C ALA A 232 -9.24 -19.74 28.55
N LYS A 233 -8.53 -20.78 28.09
CA LYS A 233 -8.04 -20.85 26.70
C LYS A 233 -9.16 -20.84 25.68
N VAL A 234 -10.21 -21.65 25.91
CA VAL A 234 -11.39 -21.71 25.02
C VAL A 234 -12.06 -20.35 24.93
N PHE A 235 -12.18 -19.65 26.05
CA PHE A 235 -12.73 -18.29 26.10
C PHE A 235 -11.87 -17.30 25.29
N LEU A 236 -10.55 -17.29 25.47
CA LEU A 236 -9.64 -16.43 24.69
C LEU A 236 -9.70 -16.72 23.19
N HIS A 237 -9.77 -18.00 22.79
CA HIS A 237 -9.95 -18.38 21.39
C HIS A 237 -11.28 -17.88 20.82
N ARG A 238 -12.34 -17.79 21.62
CA ARG A 238 -13.61 -17.16 21.20
C ARG A 238 -13.46 -15.65 21.03
N LEU A 239 -12.72 -14.97 21.91
CA LEU A 239 -12.50 -13.52 21.81
C LEU A 239 -11.68 -13.13 20.59
N GLY A 240 -10.66 -13.91 20.22
CA GLY A 240 -9.91 -13.72 18.97
C GLY A 240 -10.69 -14.04 17.69
N ARG A 241 -12.01 -14.32 17.77
CA ARG A 241 -12.91 -14.41 16.60
C ARG A 241 -13.88 -13.25 16.49
N VAL A 242 -13.97 -12.43 17.53
CA VAL A 242 -14.74 -11.18 17.52
C VAL A 242 -13.82 -9.96 17.43
N ASP A 243 -12.51 -10.16 17.25
CA ASP A 243 -11.52 -9.12 16.95
C ASP A 243 -11.42 -8.00 18.01
N ILE A 244 -11.84 -8.31 19.24
CA ILE A 244 -11.55 -7.45 20.40
C ILE A 244 -10.10 -7.62 20.89
N LEU A 245 -9.46 -8.76 20.56
CA LEU A 245 -8.05 -9.01 20.80
C LEU A 245 -7.31 -9.05 19.46
N PHE A 246 -6.15 -8.40 19.39
CA PHE A 246 -5.29 -8.34 18.21
C PHE A 246 -3.80 -8.45 18.56
#